data_AF-A0A3C1TG61-F1
#
_entry.id   AF-A0A3C1TG61-F1
#
_cell.length_a   1.000
_cell.length_b   1.000
_cell.length_c   1.000
_cell.angle_alpha   90.00
_cell.angle_beta   90.00
_cell.angle_gamma   90.00
#
_symmetry.space_group_name_H-M   'P 1'
#
loop_
_entity.id
_entity.type
_entity.pdbx_description
1 polymer ?
#
loop_
_entity_poly.entity_id
_entity_poly.type
_entity_poly.pdbx_seq_one_letter_code
_entity_poly.pdbx_strand_id
1 'polypeptide(L)' 'ESGAFNGLLAEIQGFIERYRSERGECQVLLCGGDAPLFENSLKNRIFAAPNVVLMGLNRILQYNINLQNA' A
#
# COMPACT_ATOMS: atom_id res chain seq x y z
N GLU A 1 -5.43 3.22 -24.00
CA GLU A 1 -5.07 2.33 -22.87
C GLU A 1 -3.76 2.74 -22.19
N SER A 2 -2.64 2.90 -22.91
CA SER A 2 -1.35 3.30 -22.31
C SER A 2 -1.36 4.61 -21.49
N GLY A 3 -2.17 5.60 -21.90
CA GLY A 3 -2.28 6.88 -21.18
C GLY A 3 -2.86 6.75 -19.76
N ALA A 4 -3.82 5.86 -19.53
CA ALA A 4 -4.42 5.67 -18.21
C ALA A 4 -3.41 5.02 -17.24
N PHE A 5 -2.70 3.97 -17.71
CA PHE A 5 -1.67 3.31 -16.92
C PHE A 5 -0.51 4.25 -16.58
N ASN A 6 0.03 4.96 -17.58
CA ASN A 6 1.15 5.88 -17.37
C ASN A 6 0.75 7.11 -16.55
N GLY A 7 -0.48 7.60 -16.71
CA GLY A 7 -1.03 8.67 -15.89
C GLY A 7 -1.08 8.28 -14.41
N LEU A 8 -1.67 7.13 -14.10
CA LEU A 8 -1.76 6.62 -12.73
C LEU A 8 -0.37 6.33 -12.14
N LEU A 9 0.56 5.78 -12.94
CA LEU A 9 1.93 5.56 -12.50
C LEU A 9 2.63 6.87 -12.12
N ALA A 10 2.46 7.92 -12.94
CA ALA A 10 3.02 9.24 -12.67
C ALA A 10 2.40 9.89 -11.42
N GLU A 11 1.08 9.75 -11.22
CA GLU A 11 0.39 10.23 -10.03
C GLU A 11 0.92 9.55 -8.76
N ILE A 12 1.05 8.22 -8.77
CA ILE A 12 1.59 7.46 -7.63
C ILE A 12 3.02 7.93 -7.29
N GLN A 13 3.88 8.06 -8.31
CA GLN A 13 5.26 8.53 -8.11
C GLN A 13 5.30 9.96 -7.57
N GLY A 14 4.51 10.88 -8.13
CA GLY A 14 4.44 12.26 -7.69
C GLY A 14 3.95 12.40 -6.25
N PHE A 15 2.98 11.58 -5.82
CA PHE A 15 2.55 11.56 -4.43
C PHE A 15 3.67 11.09 -3.50
N ILE A 16 4.37 10.00 -3.82
CA ILE A 16 5.47 9.50 -3.00
C ILE A 16 6.57 10.56 -2.84
N GLU A 17 6.98 11.20 -3.93
CA GLU A 17 8.01 12.25 -3.92
C GLU A 17 7.59 13.47 -3.10
N ARG A 18 6.34 13.92 -3.26
CA ARG A 18 5.79 15.03 -2.48
C ARG A 18 5.78 14.72 -0.98
N TYR A 19 5.31 13.54 -0.58
CA TYR A 19 5.31 13.18 0.84
C TYR A 19 6.73 13.05 1.39
N ARG A 20 7.67 12.54 0.60
CA ARG A 20 9.08 12.48 1.01
C ARG A 20 9.70 13.85 1.22
N SER A 21 9.40 14.82 0.35
CA SER A 21 9.94 16.18 0.50
C SER A 21 9.34 16.91 1.70
N GLU A 22 8.05 16.69 2.00
CA GLU A 22 7.35 17.35 3.11
C GLU A 22 7.59 16.70 4.48
N ARG A 23 7.80 15.37 4.52
CA ARG A 23 7.79 14.58 5.76
C ARG A 23 9.05 13.72 5.98
N GLY A 24 10.00 13.74 5.05
CA GLY A 24 11.16 12.86 5.05
C GLY A 24 10.86 11.46 4.52
N GLU A 25 11.82 10.54 4.66
CA GLU A 25 11.68 9.16 4.16
C GLU A 25 10.45 8.46 4.75
N CYS A 26 9.66 7.85 3.87
CA CYS A 26 8.44 7.14 4.23
C CYS A 26 8.44 5.71 3.68
N GLN A 27 7.84 4.79 4.45
CA GLN A 27 7.54 3.46 3.96
C GLN A 27 6.26 3.51 3.11
N VAL A 28 6.35 2.98 1.90
CA VAL A 28 5.22 2.93 0.97
C VAL A 28 4.69 1.50 0.91
N LEU A 29 3.40 1.34 1.20
CA LEU A 29 2.69 0.08 1.12
C LEU A 29 1.71 0.13 -0.06
N LEU A 30 1.83 -0.80 -1.00
CA LEU A 30 0.92 -0.93 -2.14
C LEU A 30 0.02 -2.15 -1.93
N CYS A 31 -1.29 -1.95 -2.02
CA CYS A 31 -2.29 -2.97 -1.72
C CYS A 31 -3.39 -2.97 -2.79
N GLY A 32 -4.28 -3.96 -2.73
CA GLY A 32 -5.36 -4.14 -3.70
C GLY A 32 -5.00 -5.11 -4.83
N GLY A 33 -6.01 -5.51 -5.62
CA GLY A 33 -5.87 -6.53 -6.64
C GLY A 33 -4.96 -6.13 -7.81
N ASP A 34 -4.90 -4.85 -8.14
CA ASP A 34 -4.12 -4.31 -9.26
C ASP A 34 -2.68 -3.94 -8.87
N ALA A 35 -2.31 -4.09 -7.60
CA ALA A 35 -0.94 -3.81 -7.12
C ALA A 35 0.17 -4.49 -7.97
N PRO A 36 0.02 -5.76 -8.43
CA PRO A 36 1.03 -6.42 -9.27
C PRO A 36 1.28 -5.71 -10.60
N LEU A 37 0.34 -4.92 -11.12
CA LEU A 37 0.50 -4.17 -12.37
C LEU A 37 1.53 -3.04 -12.23
N PHE A 38 1.74 -2.53 -11.01
CA PHE A 38 2.59 -1.37 -10.75
C PHE A 38 3.88 -1.71 -10.02
N GLU A 39 3.97 -2.88 -9.36
CA GLU A 39 5.13 -3.29 -8.56
C GLU A 39 6.46 -3.19 -9.32
N ASN A 40 6.51 -3.69 -10.56
CA ASN A 40 7.73 -3.65 -11.38
C ASN A 40 8.07 -2.25 -11.93
N SER A 41 7.08 -1.36 -12.01
CA SER A 41 7.24 -0.02 -12.60
C SER A 41 7.63 1.03 -11.55
N LEU A 42 7.43 0.73 -10.27
CA LEU A 42 7.74 1.63 -9.17
C LEU A 42 9.13 1.31 -8.61
N LYS A 43 10.12 2.18 -8.88
CA LYS A 43 11.53 2.00 -8.46
C LYS A 43 11.78 2.17 -6.95
N ASN A 44 10.75 2.52 -6.18
CA ASN A 44 10.84 2.78 -4.75
C ASN A 44 10.78 1.47 -3.95
N ARG A 45 11.31 1.45 -2.72
CA ARG A 45 11.08 0.34 -1.78
C ARG A 45 9.61 0.32 -1.39
N ILE A 46 8.82 -0.41 -2.17
CA ILE A 46 7.39 -0.60 -1.96
C ILE A 46 7.19 -2.03 -1.51
N PHE A 47 6.37 -2.20 -0.48
CA PHE A 47 5.92 -3.53 -0.05
C PHE A 47 4.53 -3.78 -0.62
N ALA A 48 4.38 -4.80 -1.46
CA ALA A 48 3.09 -5.25 -1.93
C ALA A 48 2.41 -6.10 -0.84
N ALA A 49 1.24 -5.70 -0.37
CA ALA A 49 0.44 -6.45 0.60
C ALA A 49 -1.02 -6.56 0.12
N PRO A 50 -1.34 -7.53 -0.77
CA PRO A 50 -2.66 -7.61 -1.41
C PRO A 50 -3.81 -7.77 -0.40
N ASN A 51 -3.56 -8.42 0.74
CA ASN A 51 -4.57 -8.78 1.73
C ASN A 51 -4.47 -7.96 3.04
N VAL A 52 -3.90 -6.76 3.02
CA VAL A 52 -3.66 -5.98 4.25
C VAL A 52 -4.94 -5.75 5.07
N VAL A 53 -6.08 -5.52 4.40
CA VAL A 53 -7.38 -5.32 5.05
C VAL A 53 -7.81 -6.59 5.78
N LEU A 54 -7.72 -7.75 5.12
CA LEU A 54 -8.09 -9.04 5.72
C LEU A 54 -7.17 -9.39 6.91
N MET A 55 -5.87 -9.12 6.78
CA MET A 55 -4.93 -9.27 7.88
C MET A 55 -5.30 -8.38 9.08
N GLY A 56 -5.66 -7.11 8.82
CA GLY A 56 -6.10 -6.17 9.85
C GLY A 56 -7.38 -6.62 10.55
N LEU A 57 -8.40 -7.02 9.78
CA LEU A 57 -9.66 -7.51 10.32
C LEU A 57 -9.47 -8.76 11.17
N ASN A 58 -8.69 -9.74 10.69
CA ASN A 58 -8.37 -10.93 11.47
C ASN A 58 -7.63 -10.56 12.77
N ARG A 59 -6.69 -9.61 12.73
CA ARG A 59 -5.97 -9.16 13.93
C ARG A 59 -6.91 -8.50 14.94
N ILE A 60 -7.85 -7.68 14.49
CA ILE A 60 -8.87 -7.06 15.36
C ILE A 60 -9.78 -8.14 15.97
N LEU A 61 -10.20 -9.13 15.19
CA LEU A 61 -11.02 -10.24 15.68
C LEU A 61 -10.29 -11.01 16.79
N GLN A 62 -9.05 -11.43 16.55
CA GLN A 62 -8.24 -12.16 17.53
C GLN A 62 -8.02 -11.36 18.81
N TYR A 63 -7.80 -10.05 18.71
CA TYR A 63 -7.68 -9.17 19.87
C TYR A 63 -8.96 -9.20 20.73
N ASN A 64 -10.14 -9.10 20.11
CA ASN A 64 -11.41 -9.11 20.84
C ASN A 64 -11.74 -10.47 21.45
N ILE A 65 -11.42 -11.58 20.76
CA ILE A 65 -11.58 -12.93 21.30
C ILE A 65 -10.70 -13.09 22.56
N ASN A 66 -9.45 -12.62 22.51
CA ASN A 66 -8.54 -12.71 23.66
C ASN A 66 -9.01 -11.86 24.85
N LEU A 67 -9.62 -10.69 24.61
CA LEU A 67 -10.21 -9.87 25.67
C LEU A 67 -11.42 -10.54 26.35
N GLN A 68 -12.22 -11.30 25.61
CA GLN A 68 -13.37 -12.03 26.18
C GLN A 68 -12.96 -13.24 27.02
N ASN A 69 -11.79 -13.83 26.71
CA ASN A 69 -11.25 -15.01 27.38
C ASN A 69 -10.33 -14.69 28.58
N ALA A 70 -10.07 -13.40 28.84
CA ALA A 70 -9.26 -12.90 29.95
C ALA A 70 -10.14 -12.51 31.14
#